data_AF-A0A3Q0IZV5-F1
#
_entry.id   AF-A0A3Q0IZV5-F1
#
_cell.length_a   1.000
_cell.length_b   1.000
_cell.length_c   1.000
_cell.angle_alpha   90.00
_cell.angle_beta   90.00
_cell.angle_gamma   90.00
#
_symmetry.space_group_name_H-M   'P 1'
#
loop_
_entity.id
_entity.type
_entity.pdbx_description
1 polymer ?
#
loop_
_entity_poly.entity_id
_entity_poly.type
_entity_poly.pdbx_seq_one_letter_code
_entity_poly.pdbx_strand_id
1 'polypeptide(L)'
;MRDQNVAALAEYALGYPTLRKFVVNSRQDEKELKAIFDRVLPPNVRLPITCAKFVKRPFPDIREADYNNVFANLEIDDPVVSNIIIELTSCQRILLIEDNGTAHHLLSNSPHFWGS
;
A
#
# COMPACT_ATOMS: atom_id res chain seq x y z
N MET A 1 -21.31 -4.22 -5.97
CA MET A 1 -20.91 -4.73 -4.65
C MET A 1 -19.57 -5.39 -4.87
N ARG A 2 -18.46 -4.79 -4.41
CA ARG A 2 -17.12 -5.43 -4.54
C ARG A 2 -17.05 -6.64 -3.62
N ASP A 3 -16.31 -7.66 -4.05
CA ASP A 3 -16.20 -8.93 -3.35
C ASP A 3 -15.56 -8.73 -1.96
N GLN A 4 -16.26 -9.17 -0.92
CA GLN A 4 -15.81 -9.05 0.47
C GLN A 4 -14.53 -9.85 0.73
N ASN A 5 -14.29 -10.92 -0.05
CA ASN A 5 -13.05 -11.69 0.02
C ASN A 5 -11.86 -10.90 -0.51
N VAL A 6 -12.06 -10.11 -1.57
CA VAL A 6 -11.01 -9.26 -2.16
C VAL A 6 -10.61 -8.14 -1.21
N ALA A 7 -11.56 -7.56 -0.48
CA ALA A 7 -11.28 -6.54 0.52
C ALA A 7 -10.37 -7.09 1.65
N ALA A 8 -10.69 -8.28 2.17
CA ALA A 8 -9.89 -8.91 3.22
C ALA A 8 -8.46 -9.26 2.74
N LEU A 9 -8.32 -9.74 1.49
CA LEU A 9 -7.02 -10.01 0.88
C LEU A 9 -6.21 -8.73 0.66
N ALA A 10 -6.85 -7.64 0.24
CA ALA A 10 -6.22 -6.35 0.08
C ALA A 10 -5.73 -5.79 1.42
N GLU A 11 -6.55 -5.84 2.48
CA GLU A 11 -6.15 -5.43 3.82
C GLU A 11 -4.97 -6.25 4.35
N TYR A 12 -5.00 -7.57 4.13
CA TYR A 12 -3.90 -8.46 4.49
C TYR A 12 -2.61 -8.11 3.74
N ALA A 13 -2.70 -7.90 2.41
CA ALA A 13 -1.55 -7.59 1.56
C ALA A 13 -0.92 -6.23 1.88
N LEU A 14 -1.73 -5.20 2.17
CA LEU A 14 -1.24 -3.87 2.54
C LEU A 14 -0.62 -3.83 3.93
N GLY A 15 -1.10 -4.70 4.81
CA GLY A 15 -0.64 -4.82 6.18
C GLY A 15 -1.20 -3.72 7.09
N TYR A 16 -1.65 -4.14 8.27
CA TYR A 16 -2.20 -3.26 9.30
C TYR A 16 -1.31 -2.05 9.68
N PRO A 17 0.03 -2.18 9.78
CA PRO A 17 0.88 -1.04 10.11
C PRO A 17 0.92 0.04 9.04
N THR A 18 0.70 -0.31 7.76
CA THR A 18 0.68 0.65 6.66
C THR A 18 -0.60 1.47 6.67
N LEU A 19 -1.74 0.83 6.91
CA LEU A 19 -3.06 1.49 6.91
C LEU A 19 -3.26 2.46 8.09
N ARG A 20 -2.48 2.31 9.17
CA ARG A 20 -2.56 3.17 10.38
C ARG A 20 -1.44 4.19 10.48
N LYS A 21 -0.67 4.38 9.42
CA LYS A 21 0.49 5.25 9.38
C LYS A 21 0.08 6.66 9.00
N PHE A 22 0.61 7.62 9.73
CA PHE A 22 0.55 9.02 9.37
C PHE A 22 1.66 9.33 8.36
N VAL A 23 1.34 10.13 7.36
CA VAL A 23 2.31 10.53 6.35
C VAL A 23 2.49 12.03 6.38
N VAL A 24 3.74 12.46 6.36
CA VAL A 24 4.13 13.87 6.37
C VAL A 24 5.05 14.17 5.18
N ASN A 25 5.06 15.42 4.73
CA ASN A 25 5.80 15.82 3.52
C ASN A 25 7.26 16.22 3.79
N SER A 26 7.64 16.37 5.07
CA SER A 26 8.99 16.75 5.45
C SER A 26 9.43 16.15 6.80
N ARG A 27 10.75 16.08 7.00
CA ARG A 27 11.34 15.68 8.30
C ARG A 27 11.05 16.69 9.42
N GLN A 28 10.75 17.93 9.07
CA GLN A 28 10.36 18.94 10.05
C GLN A 28 8.95 18.64 10.58
N ASP A 29 8.01 18.40 9.67
CA ASP A 29 6.64 17.99 10.00
C ASP A 29 6.62 16.69 10.81
N GLU A 30 7.52 15.74 10.48
CA GLU A 30 7.66 14.50 11.24
C GLU A 30 8.03 14.75 12.71
N LYS A 31 8.99 15.65 12.95
CA LYS A 31 9.41 16.02 14.31
C LYS A 31 8.29 16.73 15.05
N GLU A 32 7.59 17.64 14.38
CA GLU A 32 6.49 18.38 14.97
C GLU A 32 5.31 17.47 15.31
N LEU A 33 4.91 16.59 14.39
CA LEU A 33 3.85 15.60 14.62
C LEU A 33 4.23 14.64 15.75
N LYS A 34 5.49 14.20 15.80
CA LYS A 34 5.99 13.38 16.90
C LYS A 34 5.91 14.12 18.24
N ALA A 35 6.29 15.39 18.30
CA ALA A 35 6.19 16.20 19.50
C ALA A 35 4.73 16.43 19.93
N ILE A 36 3.81 16.55 18.99
CA ILE A 36 2.37 16.58 19.27
C ILE A 36 1.94 15.25 19.87
N PHE A 37 2.30 14.12 19.24
CA PHE A 37 1.98 12.78 19.74
C PHE A 37 2.52 12.54 21.15
N ASP A 38 3.75 12.97 21.45
CA ASP A 38 4.34 12.89 22.79
C ASP A 38 3.53 13.67 23.86
N ARG A 39 2.78 14.71 23.47
CA ARG A 39 1.97 15.53 24.38
C ARG A 39 0.54 15.02 24.55
N VAL A 40 -0.04 14.45 23.49
CA VAL A 40 -1.48 14.11 23.45
C VAL A 40 -1.75 12.62 23.61
N LEU A 41 -0.81 11.76 23.24
CA LEU A 41 -0.98 10.32 23.33
C LEU A 41 -0.51 9.80 24.69
N PRO A 42 -1.12 8.72 25.22
CA PRO A 42 -0.62 8.04 26.40
C PRO A 42 0.85 7.59 26.22
N PRO A 43 1.67 7.50 27.30
CA PRO A 43 3.11 7.21 27.22
C PRO A 43 3.49 5.94 26.44
N ASN A 44 2.59 4.95 26.38
CA ASN A 44 2.80 3.66 25.73
C ASN A 44 2.15 3.57 24.34
N VAL A 45 1.54 4.65 23.84
CA VAL A 45 0.91 4.68 22.53
C VAL A 45 1.85 5.36 21.54
N ARG A 46 2.22 4.62 20.50
CA ARG A 46 3.04 5.12 19.38
C ARG A 46 2.31 4.85 18.08
N LEU A 47 1.94 5.93 17.38
CA LEU A 47 1.38 5.84 16.05
C LEU A 47 2.52 5.96 15.02
N PRO A 48 2.56 5.08 14.01
CA PRO A 48 3.63 5.11 13.01
C PRO A 48 3.53 6.39 12.17
N ILE A 49 4.67 7.04 11.95
CA ILE A 49 4.81 8.20 11.05
C ILE A 49 5.80 7.83 9.95
N THR A 50 5.58 8.31 8.74
CA THR A 50 6.56 8.21 7.65
C THR A 50 6.63 9.51 6.88
N CYS A 51 7.83 9.91 6.49
CA CYS A 51 8.06 11.05 5.63
C CYS A 51 8.09 10.58 4.16
N ALA A 52 7.20 11.10 3.33
CA ALA A 52 7.17 10.85 1.89
C ALA A 52 6.82 12.13 1.14
N LYS A 53 7.36 12.31 -0.06
CA LYS A 53 7.06 13.51 -0.86
C LYS A 53 5.65 13.43 -1.42
N PHE A 54 4.86 14.47 -1.23
CA PHE A 54 3.50 14.52 -1.75
C PHE A 54 3.50 14.85 -3.24
N VAL A 55 3.56 13.81 -4.06
CA VAL A 55 3.44 13.93 -5.51
C VAL A 55 1.95 13.89 -5.89
N LYS A 56 1.43 14.98 -6.46
CA LYS A 56 0.03 15.08 -6.87
C LYS A 56 -0.29 14.34 -8.17
N ARG A 57 0.74 14.10 -9.00
CA ARG A 57 0.56 13.36 -10.25
C ARG A 57 0.42 11.87 -9.91
N PRO A 58 -0.70 11.21 -10.23
CA PRO A 58 -0.87 9.80 -9.93
C PRO A 58 0.18 8.95 -10.67
N PHE A 59 0.70 7.93 -10.00
CA PHE A 59 1.48 6.89 -10.66
C PHE A 59 0.62 6.13 -11.66
N PRO A 60 1.20 5.66 -12.78
CA PRO A 60 0.46 4.86 -13.74
C PRO A 60 -0.03 3.56 -13.09
N ASP A 61 -1.30 3.21 -13.31
CA ASP A 61 -1.84 1.90 -12.96
C ASP A 61 -1.13 0.84 -13.82
N ILE A 62 -0.34 -0.02 -13.18
CA ILE A 62 0.34 -1.11 -13.86
C ILE A 62 -0.59 -2.31 -13.82
N ARG A 63 -1.39 -2.47 -14.87
CA ARG A 63 -2.14 -3.69 -15.12
C ARG A 63 -1.24 -4.67 -15.84
N GLU A 64 -0.75 -5.69 -15.13
CA GLU A 64 -0.03 -6.80 -15.75
C GLU A 64 -1.02 -7.92 -16.09
N ALA A 65 -1.25 -8.13 -17.40
CA ALA A 65 -2.10 -9.17 -17.95
C ALA A 65 -3.57 -9.16 -17.44
N ASP A 66 -4.37 -10.13 -17.87
CA ASP A 66 -5.82 -10.25 -17.61
C ASP A 66 -6.21 -10.45 -16.12
N TYR A 67 -5.31 -10.13 -15.17
CA TYR A 67 -5.48 -10.35 -13.74
C TYR A 67 -5.58 -9.03 -13.00
N ASN A 68 -6.50 -8.97 -12.03
CA ASN A 68 -6.58 -7.83 -11.13
C ASN A 68 -5.38 -7.83 -10.16
N ASN A 69 -4.97 -6.63 -9.76
CA ASN A 69 -4.00 -6.43 -8.68
C ASN A 69 -4.67 -5.83 -7.43
N VAL A 70 -3.97 -5.83 -6.29
CA VAL A 70 -4.49 -5.28 -5.04
C VAL A 70 -4.87 -3.81 -5.21
N PHE A 71 -4.02 -3.01 -5.86
CA PHE A 71 -4.24 -1.57 -6.04
C PHE A 71 -5.53 -1.25 -6.81
N ALA A 72 -5.83 -1.99 -7.88
CA ALA A 72 -7.03 -1.83 -8.71
C ALA A 72 -8.34 -2.08 -7.95
N ASN A 73 -8.27 -2.73 -6.79
CA ASN A 73 -9.42 -3.00 -5.92
C ASN A 73 -9.58 -2.00 -4.77
N LEU A 74 -8.64 -1.07 -4.60
CA LEU A 74 -8.74 0.00 -3.60
C LEU A 74 -9.56 1.17 -4.14
N GLU A 75 -10.32 1.81 -3.26
CA GLU A 75 -10.97 3.09 -3.51
C GLU A 75 -10.22 4.17 -2.74
N ILE A 76 -9.45 4.98 -3.45
CA ILE A 76 -8.62 6.03 -2.87
C ILE A 76 -8.91 7.31 -3.63
N ASP A 77 -9.54 8.26 -2.96
CA ASP A 77 -9.92 9.55 -3.56
C ASP A 77 -8.74 10.52 -3.70
N ASP A 78 -7.74 10.38 -2.80
CA ASP A 78 -6.60 11.27 -2.73
C ASP A 78 -5.40 10.71 -3.53
N PRO A 79 -4.95 11.40 -4.61
CA PRO A 79 -3.85 10.91 -5.45
C PRO A 79 -2.50 10.87 -4.71
N VAL A 80 -2.30 11.70 -3.68
CA VAL A 80 -1.10 11.65 -2.84
C VAL A 80 -1.14 10.39 -1.98
N VAL A 81 -2.27 10.08 -1.36
CA VAL A 81 -2.44 8.85 -0.57
C VAL A 81 -2.26 7.61 -1.44
N SER A 82 -2.84 7.61 -2.64
CA SER A 82 -2.67 6.55 -3.65
C SER A 82 -1.19 6.31 -3.97
N ASN A 83 -0.46 7.39 -4.24
CA ASN A 83 0.97 7.32 -4.56
C ASN A 83 1.79 6.79 -3.38
N ILE A 84 1.50 7.24 -2.16
CA ILE A 84 2.21 6.77 -0.97
C ILE A 84 1.93 5.28 -0.74
N ILE A 85 0.68 4.82 -0.92
CA ILE A 85 0.34 3.40 -0.78
C ILE A 85 1.14 2.56 -1.78
N ILE A 86 1.22 3.01 -3.04
CA ILE A 86 2.07 2.39 -4.08
C ILE A 86 3.54 2.36 -3.64
N GLU A 87 4.10 3.48 -3.19
CA GLU A 87 5.52 3.55 -2.78
C GLU A 87 5.85 2.65 -1.61
N LEU A 88 4.95 2.56 -0.62
CA LEU A 88 5.20 1.79 0.60
C LEU A 88 4.99 0.28 0.43
N THR A 89 4.11 -0.13 -0.47
CA THR A 89 3.67 -1.53 -0.55
C THR A 89 3.94 -2.20 -1.89
N SER A 90 4.15 -1.42 -2.96
CA SER A 90 4.14 -1.92 -4.33
C SER A 90 2.89 -2.76 -4.66
N CYS A 91 1.75 -2.46 -4.04
CA CYS A 91 0.51 -3.24 -4.16
C CYS A 91 -0.04 -3.38 -5.59
N GLN A 92 0.33 -2.50 -6.51
CA GLN A 92 0.03 -2.62 -7.93
C GLN A 92 0.72 -3.83 -8.60
N ARG A 93 1.74 -4.41 -7.95
CA ARG A 93 2.45 -5.61 -8.41
C ARG A 93 1.97 -6.89 -7.72
N ILE A 94 1.01 -6.79 -6.80
CA ILE A 94 0.46 -7.95 -6.09
C ILE A 94 -0.81 -8.39 -6.84
N LEU A 95 -0.70 -9.49 -7.58
CA LEU A 95 -1.82 -10.07 -8.33
C LEU A 95 -2.78 -10.83 -7.41
N LEU A 96 -4.07 -10.71 -7.72
CA LEU A 96 -5.15 -11.45 -7.06
C LEU A 96 -5.64 -12.55 -8.00
N ILE A 97 -5.30 -13.79 -7.68
CA ILE A 97 -5.61 -14.97 -8.49
C ILE A 97 -6.44 -15.93 -7.63
N GLU A 98 -7.64 -16.27 -8.10
CA GLU A 98 -8.57 -17.13 -7.36
C GLU A 98 -8.13 -18.60 -7.37
N ASP A 99 -7.54 -19.05 -8.48
CA ASP A 99 -7.12 -20.44 -8.68
C ASP A 99 -5.62 -20.65 -8.36
N ASN A 100 -5.34 -21.55 -7.43
CA ASN A 100 -3.97 -21.89 -7.04
C ASN A 100 -3.15 -22.50 -8.20
N GLY A 101 -3.77 -23.27 -9.10
CA GLY A 101 -3.06 -23.87 -10.24
C GLY A 101 -2.51 -22.80 -11.17
N THR A 102 -3.35 -21.81 -11.48
CA THR A 102 -3.01 -20.63 -12.27
C THR A 102 -1.94 -19.79 -11.59
N ALA A 103 -2.05 -19.57 -10.27
CA ALA A 103 -1.03 -18.84 -9.51
C ALA A 103 0.34 -19.54 -9.55
N HIS A 104 0.38 -20.86 -9.35
CA HIS A 104 1.61 -21.64 -9.43
C HIS A 104 2.23 -21.59 -10.83
N HIS A 105 1.41 -21.69 -11.88
CA HIS A 105 1.87 -21.59 -13.26
C HIS A 105 2.46 -20.22 -13.58
N LEU A 106 1.82 -19.14 -13.11
CA LEU A 106 2.33 -17.78 -13.29
C LEU A 106 3.65 -17.55 -12.53
N LEU A 107 3.77 -18.11 -11.32
CA LEU A 107 5.01 -18.07 -10.55
C LEU A 107 6.15 -18.84 -11.23
N SER A 108 5.87 -20.02 -11.79
CA SER A 108 6.88 -20.86 -12.44
C SER A 108 7.32 -20.35 -13.81
N ASN A 109 6.45 -19.64 -14.52
CA ASN A 109 6.70 -19.15 -15.88
C ASN A 109 7.10 -17.67 -15.94
N SER A 110 7.40 -17.08 -14.79
CA SER A 110 7.81 -15.68 -14.67
C SER A 110 9.32 -15.55 -14.47
N PRO A 111 10.13 -15.43 -15.55
CA PRO A 111 11.58 -15.26 -15.44
C PRO A 111 12.02 -13.91 -14.83
N HIS A 112 11.10 -13.01 -14.49
CA HIS A 112 11.39 -11.63 -14.05
C HIS A 112 10.97 -11.28 -12.62
N PHE A 113 10.34 -12.19 -11.85
CA PHE A 113 9.89 -11.87 -10.49
C PHE A 113 10.97 -12.04 -9.41
N TRP A 114 12.09 -12.71 -9.73
CA TRP A 114 13.23 -12.88 -8.83
C TRP A 114 14.55 -12.62 -9.58
N GLY A 115 14.87 -11.34 -9.84
CA GLY A 115 16.11 -11.02 -10.52
C GLY A 115 16.52 -9.55 -10.50
N SER A 116 17.51 -9.28 -9.63
CA SER A 116 18.40 -8.09 -9.52
C SER A 116 17.88 -6.86 -8.81
#